data_AF-A0A0M2U7Q8-F1
#
_entry.id   AF-A0A0M2U7Q8-F1
#
_cell.length_a   1.000
_cell.length_b   1.000
_cell.length_c   1.000
_cell.angle_alpha   90.00
_cell.angle_beta   90.00
_cell.angle_gamma   90.00
#
_symmetry.space_group_name_H-M   'P 1'
#
loop_
_entity.id
_entity.type
_entity.pdbx_description
1 polymer ?
#
loop_
_entity_poly.entity_id
_entity_poly.type
_entity_poly.pdbx_seq_one_letter_code
_entity_poly.pdbx_strand_id
1 'polypeptide(L)' 'MGPVVFINSTRMAPPYVIKIIGDPDTLEQMISTGESFPILKWENFPVKLTKEASLTIPAYKGSLPQSYVKPDRNDSLEKS' A
#
# COMPACT_ATOMS: atom_id res chain seq x y z
N MET A 1 11.69 -15.54 -19.11
CA MET A 1 11.54 -14.11 -18.77
C MET A 1 10.32 -13.99 -17.86
N GLY A 2 10.49 -13.62 -16.59
CA GLY A 2 9.37 -13.49 -15.64
C GLY A 2 8.59 -12.19 -15.84
N PRO A 3 7.33 -12.10 -15.41
CA PRO A 3 6.54 -10.89 -15.52
C PRO A 3 7.13 -9.79 -14.64
N VAL A 4 7.31 -8.62 -15.24
CA VAL A 4 7.82 -7.42 -14.57
C VAL A 4 6.70 -6.40 -14.52
N VAL A 5 6.44 -5.85 -13.33
CA VAL A 5 5.46 -4.79 -13.14
C VAL A 5 6.16 -3.46 -12.87
N PHE A 6 5.50 -2.36 -13.21
CA PHE A 6 5.97 -1.01 -12.91
C PHE A 6 5.09 -0.43 -11.79
N ILE A 7 5.70 -0.09 -10.66
CA ILE A 7 5.03 0.57 -9.53
C ILE A 7 5.75 1.89 -9.29
N ASN A 8 5.04 3.01 -9.40
CA ASN A 8 5.63 4.36 -9.28
C ASN A 8 6.88 4.53 -10.17
N SER A 9 6.77 4.14 -11.45
CA SER A 9 7.87 4.14 -12.43
C SER A 9 9.08 3.26 -12.07
N THR A 10 8.98 2.46 -11.01
CA THR A 10 10.01 1.52 -10.58
C THR A 10 9.68 0.13 -11.10
N ARG A 11 10.61 -0.44 -11.86
CA ARG A 11 10.54 -1.82 -12.37
C ARG A 11 10.74 -2.81 -11.23
N MET A 12 9.75 -3.66 -10.96
CA MET A 12 9.78 -4.68 -9.91
C MET A 12 9.52 -6.08 -10.48
N ALA A 13 10.26 -7.06 -9.97
CA ALA A 13 10.09 -8.48 -10.28
C ALA A 13 9.59 -9.23 -9.03
N PRO A 14 8.98 -10.42 -9.17
CA PRO A 14 8.57 -11.22 -8.02
C PRO A 14 9.75 -11.62 -7.13
N PRO A 15 9.55 -11.89 -5.84
CA PRO A 15 8.27 -11.88 -5.11
C PRO A 15 7.81 -10.47 -4.68
N TYR A 16 6.50 -10.24 -4.67
CA TYR A 16 5.90 -8.98 -4.24
C TYR A 16 5.37 -9.08 -2.80
N VAL A 17 5.55 -8.01 -2.02
CA VAL A 17 4.98 -7.88 -0.67
C VAL A 17 4.13 -6.63 -0.63
N ILE A 18 2.82 -6.81 -0.44
CA ILE A 18 1.86 -5.71 -0.30
C ILE A 18 1.52 -5.57 1.19
N LYS A 19 1.74 -4.38 1.72
CA LYS A 19 1.48 -4.01 3.12
C LYS A 19 0.30 -3.05 3.15
N ILE A 20 -0.69 -3.33 4.00
CA ILE A 20 -1.94 -2.56 4.10
C ILE A 20 -2.19 -2.28 5.58
N ILE A 21 -2.65 -1.07 5.90
CA ILE A 21 -3.02 -0.65 7.25
C ILE A 21 -4.54 -0.44 7.27
N GLY A 22 -5.21 -0.96 8.29
CA GLY A 22 -6.65 -0.86 8.51
C GLY A 22 -7.09 -1.86 9.58
N ASP A 23 -8.39 -2.13 9.66
CA ASP A 23 -8.91 -3.21 10.51
C ASP A 23 -8.48 -4.58 9.95
N PRO A 24 -7.65 -5.36 10.66
CA PRO A 24 -7.05 -6.58 10.11
C PRO A 24 -8.07 -7.65 9.71
N ASP A 25 -9.17 -7.77 10.48
CA ASP A 25 -10.19 -8.79 10.23
C ASP A 25 -11.03 -8.44 9.00
N THR A 26 -11.44 -7.18 8.87
CA THR A 26 -12.14 -6.67 7.69
C THR A 26 -11.28 -6.82 6.44
N LEU A 27 -10.00 -6.45 6.50
CA LEU A 27 -9.08 -6.56 5.36
C LEU A 27 -8.82 -8.01 4.95
N GLU A 28 -8.62 -8.91 5.90
CA GLU A 28 -8.44 -10.34 5.61
C GLU A 28 -9.67 -10.92 4.93
N GLN A 29 -10.87 -10.61 5.44
CA GLN A 29 -12.12 -11.05 4.83
C GLN A 29 -12.25 -10.52 3.40
N MET A 30 -12.06 -9.22 3.19
CA MET A 30 -12.15 -8.58 1.87
C MET A 30 -11.18 -9.19 0.85
N ILE A 31 -9.93 -9.44 1.24
CA ILE A 31 -8.93 -10.05 0.35
C ILE A 31 -9.30 -11.50 0.06
N SER A 32 -9.72 -12.25 1.07
CA SER A 32 -10.04 -13.68 0.94
C SER A 32 -11.27 -13.92 0.07
N THR A 33 -12.27 -13.03 0.10
CA THR A 33 -13.50 -13.11 -0.71
C THR A 33 -13.44 -12.30 -1.99
N GLY A 34 -12.37 -11.53 -2.21
CA GLY A 34 -12.16 -10.77 -3.43
C GLY A 34 -11.95 -11.69 -4.64
N GLU A 35 -11.89 -11.12 -5.83
CA GLU A 35 -11.78 -11.93 -7.06
C GLU A 35 -10.39 -12.56 -7.24
N SER A 36 -9.33 -11.81 -6.94
CA SER A 36 -7.96 -12.19 -7.33
C SER A 36 -7.36 -13.28 -6.44
N PHE A 37 -7.52 -13.20 -5.12
CA PHE A 37 -6.89 -14.15 -4.20
C PHE A 37 -7.39 -15.59 -4.36
N PRO A 38 -8.71 -15.86 -4.49
CA PRO A 38 -9.22 -17.21 -4.77
C PRO A 38 -8.70 -17.78 -6.08
N ILE A 39 -8.63 -16.97 -7.15
CA ILE A 39 -8.08 -17.41 -8.45
C ILE A 39 -6.61 -17.81 -8.29
N LEU A 40 -5.81 -16.98 -7.61
CA LEU A 40 -4.39 -17.29 -7.36
C LEU A 40 -4.22 -18.57 -6.53
N LYS A 41 -5.08 -18.81 -5.54
CA LYS A 41 -5.08 -20.05 -4.76
C LYS A 41 -5.48 -21.26 -5.61
N TRP A 42 -6.50 -21.12 -6.44
CA TRP A 42 -7.00 -22.19 -7.31
C TRP A 42 -5.95 -22.62 -8.34
N GLU A 43 -5.20 -21.66 -8.89
CA GLU A 43 -4.08 -21.87 -9.81
C GLU A 43 -2.80 -22.38 -9.10
N ASN A 44 -2.85 -22.70 -7.80
CA ASN A 44 -1.70 -23.09 -6.97
C ASN A 44 -0.55 -22.07 -7.02
N PHE A 45 -0.86 -20.80 -7.25
CA PHE A 45 0.14 -19.74 -7.23
C PHE A 45 0.65 -19.54 -5.78
N PRO A 46 1.97 -19.32 -5.57
CA PRO A 46 2.54 -19.18 -4.23
C PRO A 46 2.17 -17.82 -3.59
N VAL A 47 0.95 -17.72 -3.07
CA VAL A 47 0.42 -16.53 -2.40
C VAL A 47 0.18 -16.79 -0.90
N LYS A 48 0.57 -15.83 -0.06
CA LYS A 48 0.41 -15.84 1.40
C LYS A 48 -0.35 -14.58 1.84
N LEU A 49 -1.35 -14.76 2.70
CA LEU A 49 -2.06 -13.69 3.40
C LEU A 49 -1.73 -13.81 4.90
N THR A 50 -1.34 -12.70 5.53
CA THR A 50 -0.95 -12.66 6.94
C THR A 50 -1.55 -11.44 7.61
N LYS A 51 -2.25 -11.65 8.73
CA LYS A 51 -2.66 -10.57 9.63
C LYS A 51 -1.53 -10.23 10.60
N GLU A 52 -1.35 -8.93 10.82
CA GLU A 52 -0.37 -8.39 11.76
C GLU A 52 -1.08 -7.37 12.66
N ALA A 53 -0.90 -7.47 13.98
CA ALA A 53 -1.49 -6.53 14.93
C ALA A 53 -0.79 -5.15 14.91
N SER A 54 0.47 -5.12 14.48
CA SER A 54 1.26 -3.90 14.35
C SER A 54 2.11 -3.99 13.09
N LEU A 55 2.07 -2.94 12.28
CA LEU A 55 2.78 -2.87 11.01
C LEU A 55 3.52 -1.54 10.90
N THR A 56 4.84 -1.60 10.71
CA THR A 56 5.65 -0.41 10.39
C THR A 56 5.83 -0.29 8.88
N ILE A 57 5.35 0.82 8.32
CA ILE A 57 5.58 1.20 6.93
C ILE A 57 6.52 2.42 6.91
N PRO A 58 7.66 2.36 6.21
CA PRO A 58 8.56 3.50 6.12
C PRO A 58 7.87 4.69 5.44
N ALA A 59 8.20 5.90 5.88
CA ALA A 59 7.69 7.12 5.25
C ALA A 59 7.99 7.14 3.75
N TYR A 60 7.03 7.65 2.97
CA TYR A 60 7.20 7.81 1.53
C TYR A 60 8.38 8.75 1.23
N LYS A 61 9.33 8.28 0.42
CA LYS A 61 10.56 9.01 0.08
C LYS A 61 10.51 9.70 -1.29
N GLY A 62 9.37 9.64 -1.99
CA GLY A 62 9.26 10.28 -3.30
C GLY A 62 9.13 11.80 -3.16
N SER A 63 9.72 12.51 -4.12
CA SER A 63 9.58 13.97 -4.20
C SER A 63 8.21 14.32 -4.79
N LEU A 64 7.41 15.11 -4.07
CA LEU A 64 6.24 15.78 -4.64
C LEU A 64 6.72 17.06 -5.33
N PRO A 65 6.40 17.30 -6.62
CA PRO A 65 6.73 18.58 -7.25
C PRO A 65 5.97 19.70 -6.53
N GLN A 66 6.71 20.58 -5.85
CA GLN A 66 6.15 21.63 -4.99
C GLN A 66 5.68 22.87 -5.77
N SER A 67 5.67 22.83 -7.11
CA SER A 67 5.48 24.02 -7.96
C SER A 67 4.16 24.79 -7.71
N TYR A 68 3.17 24.16 -7.07
CA TYR A 68 1.87 24.77 -6.76
C TYR A 68 1.43 24.61 -5.30
N VAL A 69 2.28 24.08 -4.41
CA VAL A 69 1.94 23.93 -2.99
C VAL A 69 2.10 25.29 -2.31
N LYS A 70 0.98 25.97 -2.06
CA LYS A 70 0.94 27.17 -1.22
C LYS A 70 0.53 26.75 0.20
N PRO A 71 1.32 27.04 1.24
CA PRO A 71 0.87 26.83 2.61
C PRO A 71 -0.35 27.72 2.86
N ASP A 72 -1.41 27.14 3.44
CA ASP A 72 -2.56 27.90 3.89
C ASP A 72 -2.15 28.73 5.11
N ARG A 73 -2.22 30.06 4.98
CA ARG A 73 -1.67 30.99 5.96
C ARG A 73 -2.76 31.31 6.98
N ASN A 74 -3.03 30.42 7.92
CA ASN A 74 -3.91 30.74 9.07
C ASN A 74 -3.56 29.99 10.37
N ASP A 75 -2.37 30.23 10.93
CA ASP A 75 -1.95 29.70 12.24
C ASP A 75 -1.38 30.79 13.17
N SER A 76 -1.97 32.00 13.21
CA SER A 76 -1.39 33.07 14.06
C SER A 76 -2.37 34.16 14.54
N LEU A 77 -3.57 33.87 15.05
CA LEU A 77 -4.32 34.84 15.89
C LEU A 77 -5.34 34.15 16.83
N GLU A 78 -4.90 33.36 17.82
CA GLU A 78 -5.74 33.12 19.02
C GLU A 78 -4.90 32.77 20.25
N LYS A 79 -3.95 33.63 20.61
CA LYS A 79 -3.48 33.79 21.99
C LYS A 79 -2.98 35.21 22.19
N SER A 80 -3.81 36.07 22.76
CA SER A 80 -3.46 37.18 23.67
C SER A 80 -4.74 37.76 24.27
#